data_AF-A0A4R5CSQ6-F1
#
_entry.id   AF-A0A4R5CSQ6-F1
#
_cell.length_a   1.000
_cell.length_b   1.000
_cell.length_c   1.000
_cell.angle_alpha   90.00
_cell.angle_beta   90.00
_cell.angle_gamma   90.00
#
_symmetry.space_group_name_H-M   'P 1'
#
loop_
_entity.id
_entity.type
_entity.pdbx_description
1 polymer ?
#
loop_
_entity_poly.entity_id
_entity_poly.type
_entity_poly.pdbx_seq_one_letter_code
_entity_poly.pdbx_strand_id
1 'polypeptide(L)'
;MYLDSFFASQKYSLKRVITGFSSSFALTLFVIFLLRIFEDVVVENNTLSAFFKDEKPSNYIVPSIVSFVVLLGIHSLYFYKAYNENRVKEQKIIAGTASAKFESLKNQIDPHFLFNSLNVLSSLIEENPDNAQRFTTSLSKVYRYVLEQKDKELVPVEEELAFAKTYMNLLKMRFEDSLDYELTTTNINPEAKVVPLSLQLLLENAVKHNVVSAQKPLCIRIYVDNGYLVVQNDYQKKEVLQDRRGVGLQNIISRYAIITNRKVTIAQDEKTFTVKIPILTKQISVMEAATKYNENNAYYRAKKRVQELKSFYGNLISYCIVIPILIFINLRYSPHFQWFWFSAAGWGFGLTMHALKVFGYSSDWEERKIKEILRKEDNKQTWK
;
A
#
# COMPACT_ATOMS: atom_id res chain seq x y z
N MET A 1 -29.62 8.90 6.94
CA MET A 1 -29.92 7.98 8.05
C MET A 1 -30.94 6.91 7.66
N TYR A 2 -32.17 7.25 7.24
CA TYR A 2 -33.17 6.24 6.83
C TYR A 2 -32.79 5.44 5.57
N LEU A 3 -32.25 6.11 4.54
CA LEU A 3 -31.74 5.43 3.34
C LEU A 3 -30.45 4.63 3.57
N ASP A 4 -29.75 4.84 4.69
CA ASP A 4 -28.52 4.10 5.02
C ASP A 4 -28.82 2.68 5.52
N SER A 5 -30.01 2.43 6.09
CA SER A 5 -30.46 1.08 6.46
C SER A 5 -30.96 0.29 5.25
N PHE A 6 -31.58 0.97 4.27
CA PHE A 6 -32.12 0.32 3.07
C PHE A 6 -31.05 0.01 2.00
N PHE A 7 -30.00 0.83 1.90
CA PHE A 7 -28.87 0.64 0.97
C PHE A 7 -27.58 0.23 1.71
N ALA A 8 -27.68 -0.58 2.76
CA ALA A 8 -26.54 -0.94 3.62
C ALA A 8 -25.35 -1.55 2.85
N SER A 9 -25.60 -2.39 1.83
CA SER A 9 -24.57 -3.01 0.98
C SER A 9 -24.17 -2.18 -0.25
N GLN A 10 -24.91 -1.11 -0.56
CA GLN A 10 -24.72 -0.25 -1.73
C GLN A 10 -24.76 1.22 -1.34
N LYS A 11 -24.07 1.55 -0.25
CA LYS A 11 -24.11 2.88 0.37
C LYS A 11 -23.63 4.00 -0.57
N TYR A 12 -22.96 3.67 -1.68
CA TYR A 12 -22.45 4.65 -2.63
C TYR A 12 -22.90 4.38 -4.08
N SER A 13 -23.95 3.58 -4.29
CA SER A 13 -24.44 3.33 -5.66
C SER A 13 -25.13 4.55 -6.26
N LEU A 14 -25.05 4.67 -7.58
CA LEU A 14 -25.74 5.72 -8.34
C LEU A 14 -27.26 5.72 -8.06
N LYS A 15 -27.83 4.52 -7.87
CA LYS A 15 -29.24 4.34 -7.49
C LYS A 15 -29.57 5.02 -6.15
N ARG A 16 -28.73 4.86 -5.13
CA ARG A 16 -28.91 5.52 -3.82
C ARG A 16 -28.80 7.04 -3.93
N VAL A 17 -27.86 7.54 -4.73
CA VAL A 17 -27.67 8.99 -4.94
C VAL A 17 -28.93 9.59 -5.53
N ILE A 18 -29.45 8.98 -6.60
CA ILE A 18 -30.65 9.45 -7.31
C ILE A 18 -31.87 9.38 -6.39
N THR A 19 -32.11 8.26 -5.70
CA THR A 19 -33.27 8.13 -4.81
C THR A 19 -33.21 9.10 -3.64
N GLY A 20 -32.03 9.28 -3.03
CA GLY A 20 -31.80 10.26 -1.97
C GLY A 20 -32.11 11.66 -2.45
N PHE A 21 -31.50 12.08 -3.55
CA PHE A 21 -31.69 13.41 -4.11
C PHE A 21 -33.15 13.67 -4.50
N SER A 22 -33.79 12.76 -5.23
CA SER A 22 -35.19 12.92 -5.66
C SER A 22 -36.17 12.97 -4.48
N SER A 23 -35.96 12.14 -3.45
CA SER A 23 -36.82 12.15 -2.27
C SER A 23 -36.68 13.43 -1.44
N SER A 24 -35.45 13.91 -1.25
CA SER A 24 -35.19 15.19 -0.57
C SER A 24 -35.74 16.37 -1.37
N PHE A 25 -35.59 16.36 -2.69
CA PHE A 25 -36.09 17.42 -3.56
C PHE A 25 -37.63 17.49 -3.55
N ALA A 26 -38.31 16.34 -3.66
CA ALA A 26 -39.77 16.27 -3.56
C ALA A 26 -40.29 16.77 -2.21
N LEU A 27 -39.62 16.40 -1.12
CA LEU A 27 -39.95 16.89 0.22
C LEU A 27 -39.78 18.41 0.31
N THR A 28 -38.71 18.97 -0.25
CA THR A 28 -38.49 20.42 -0.26
C THR A 28 -39.58 21.17 -1.04
N LEU A 29 -40.00 20.66 -2.19
CA LEU A 29 -41.12 21.25 -2.95
C LEU A 29 -42.42 21.25 -2.14
N PHE A 30 -42.70 20.15 -1.45
CA PHE A 30 -43.87 20.05 -0.58
C PHE A 30 -43.83 21.05 0.59
N VAL A 31 -42.65 21.23 1.21
CA VAL A 31 -42.47 22.24 2.27
C VAL A 31 -42.65 23.66 1.73
N ILE A 32 -42.11 23.97 0.55
CA ILE A 32 -42.31 25.28 -0.11
C ILE A 32 -43.79 25.56 -0.37
N PHE A 33 -44.54 24.54 -0.84
CA PHE A 33 -45.98 24.63 -1.04
C PHE A 33 -46.73 24.98 0.26
N LEU A 34 -46.42 24.28 1.37
CA LEU A 34 -47.02 24.59 2.68
C LEU A 34 -46.65 25.98 3.20
N LEU A 35 -45.41 26.43 2.99
CA LEU A 35 -44.97 27.77 3.38
C LEU A 35 -45.74 28.85 2.63
N ARG A 36 -46.04 28.65 1.33
CA ARG A 36 -46.84 29.60 0.55
C ARG A 36 -48.30 29.64 0.96
N ILE A 37 -48.90 28.49 1.30
CA ILE A 37 -50.23 28.48 1.92
C ILE A 37 -50.23 29.29 3.21
N PHE A 38 -49.21 29.10 4.06
CA PHE A 38 -49.10 29.82 5.32
C PHE A 38 -48.94 31.33 5.12
N GLU A 39 -48.07 31.75 4.21
CA GLU A 39 -47.86 33.16 3.86
C GLU A 39 -49.16 33.81 3.38
N ASP A 40 -49.83 33.23 2.38
CA ASP A 40 -51.02 33.84 1.77
C ASP A 40 -52.25 33.82 2.70
N VAL A 41 -52.51 32.69 3.36
CA VAL A 41 -53.73 32.52 4.18
C VAL A 41 -53.58 33.11 5.58
N VAL A 42 -52.40 32.98 6.21
CA VAL A 42 -52.21 33.38 7.61
C VAL A 42 -51.58 34.77 7.72
N VAL A 43 -50.59 35.09 6.88
CA VAL A 43 -49.88 36.38 6.97
C VAL A 43 -50.62 37.46 6.21
N GLU A 44 -51.06 37.17 4.99
CA GLU A 44 -51.81 38.13 4.16
C GLU A 44 -53.32 38.13 4.41
N ASN A 45 -53.81 37.20 5.25
CA ASN A 45 -55.22 37.09 5.65
C ASN A 45 -56.19 36.79 4.49
N ASN A 46 -55.70 36.16 3.41
CA ASN A 46 -56.52 35.73 2.27
C ASN A 46 -57.26 34.41 2.58
N THR A 47 -58.31 34.10 1.81
CA THR A 47 -59.01 32.82 1.93
C THR A 47 -58.26 31.70 1.18
N LEU A 48 -58.40 30.46 1.64
CA LEU A 48 -57.86 29.28 0.94
C LEU A 48 -58.34 29.19 -0.52
N SER A 49 -59.57 29.64 -0.81
CA SER A 49 -60.09 29.65 -2.18
C SER A 49 -59.41 30.68 -3.08
N ALA A 50 -58.96 31.81 -2.52
CA ALA A 50 -58.17 32.80 -3.25
C ALA A 50 -56.78 32.25 -3.58
N PHE A 51 -56.10 31.63 -2.61
CA PHE A 51 -54.81 30.98 -2.81
C PHE A 51 -54.80 30.04 -4.02
N PHE A 52 -55.74 29.08 -4.09
CA PHE A 52 -55.78 28.11 -5.18
C PHE A 52 -56.11 28.74 -6.55
N LYS A 53 -56.78 29.90 -6.57
CA LYS A 53 -57.13 30.60 -7.81
C LYS A 53 -55.93 31.36 -8.37
N ASP A 54 -55.11 31.93 -7.51
CA ASP A 54 -53.93 32.71 -7.89
C ASP A 54 -52.64 31.87 -7.98
N GLU A 55 -52.74 30.58 -7.66
CA GLU A 55 -51.64 29.64 -7.73
C GLU A 55 -51.17 29.37 -9.16
N LYS A 56 -49.86 29.52 -9.40
CA LYS A 56 -49.22 29.38 -10.71
C LYS A 56 -47.87 28.66 -10.59
N PRO A 57 -47.50 27.82 -11.58
CA PRO A 57 -46.19 27.17 -11.60
C PRO A 57 -44.99 28.12 -11.50
N SER A 58 -45.14 29.35 -12.00
CA SER A 58 -44.11 30.40 -11.93
C SER A 58 -43.66 30.73 -10.50
N ASN A 59 -44.57 30.61 -9.54
CA ASN A 59 -44.31 30.94 -8.14
C ASN A 59 -43.31 29.98 -7.48
N TYR A 60 -43.13 28.79 -8.06
CA TYR A 60 -42.24 27.75 -7.54
C TYR A 60 -40.87 27.73 -8.21
N ILE A 61 -40.68 28.41 -9.35
CA ILE A 61 -39.47 28.30 -10.16
C ILE A 61 -38.22 28.75 -9.38
N VAL A 62 -38.24 29.96 -8.81
CA VAL A 62 -37.08 30.53 -8.10
C VAL A 62 -36.75 29.73 -6.83
N PRO A 63 -37.70 29.42 -5.92
CA PRO A 63 -37.44 28.57 -4.76
C PRO A 63 -36.92 27.18 -5.14
N SER A 64 -37.48 26.56 -6.17
CA SER A 64 -37.05 25.22 -6.63
C SER A 64 -35.60 25.21 -7.11
N ILE A 65 -35.17 26.24 -7.85
CA ILE A 65 -33.78 26.38 -8.33
C ILE A 65 -32.83 26.55 -7.14
N VAL A 66 -33.16 27.43 -6.19
CA VAL A 66 -32.34 27.67 -5.00
C VAL A 66 -32.21 26.38 -4.18
N SER A 67 -33.32 25.70 -3.91
CA SER A 67 -33.33 24.42 -3.18
C SER A 67 -32.54 23.33 -3.90
N PHE A 68 -32.66 23.24 -5.24
CA PHE A 68 -31.89 22.28 -6.03
C PHE A 68 -30.38 22.49 -5.89
N VAL A 69 -29.90 23.75 -5.98
CA VAL A 69 -28.48 24.09 -5.84
C VAL A 69 -27.96 23.78 -4.43
N VAL A 70 -28.73 24.14 -3.39
CA VAL A 70 -28.36 23.84 -2.00
C VAL A 70 -28.29 22.35 -1.75
N LEU A 71 -29.29 21.58 -2.20
CA LEU A 71 -29.31 20.13 -2.10
C LEU A 71 -28.12 19.51 -2.83
N LEU A 72 -27.82 19.97 -4.05
CA LEU A 72 -26.69 19.48 -4.82
C LEU A 72 -25.35 19.74 -4.10
N GLY A 73 -25.17 20.92 -3.49
CA GLY A 73 -24.00 21.24 -2.68
C GLY A 73 -23.85 20.34 -1.45
N ILE A 74 -24.91 20.16 -0.68
CA ILE A 74 -24.93 19.30 0.53
C ILE A 74 -24.60 17.84 0.15
N HIS A 75 -25.26 17.30 -0.87
CA HIS A 75 -25.00 15.94 -1.34
C HIS A 75 -23.56 15.81 -1.85
N SER A 76 -23.05 16.77 -2.62
CA SER A 76 -21.68 16.76 -3.13
C SER A 76 -20.65 16.73 -2.00
N LEU A 77 -20.81 17.55 -0.96
CA LEU A 77 -19.94 17.56 0.21
C LEU A 77 -20.00 16.24 0.99
N TYR A 78 -21.19 15.70 1.20
CA TYR A 78 -21.38 14.40 1.84
C TYR A 78 -20.67 13.27 1.09
N PHE A 79 -20.85 13.20 -0.25
CA PHE A 79 -20.20 12.19 -1.08
C PHE A 79 -18.68 12.37 -1.13
N TYR A 80 -18.19 13.60 -1.22
CA TYR A 80 -16.75 13.89 -1.21
C TYR A 80 -16.10 13.42 0.10
N LYS A 81 -16.72 13.72 1.25
CA LYS A 81 -16.24 13.26 2.56
C LYS A 81 -16.21 11.73 2.62
N ALA A 82 -17.30 11.07 2.23
CA ALA A 82 -17.39 9.62 2.29
C ALA A 82 -16.43 8.91 1.32
N TYR A 83 -16.18 9.49 0.15
CA TYR A 83 -15.18 8.98 -0.80
C TYR A 83 -13.77 9.01 -0.20
N ASN A 84 -13.38 10.12 0.44
CA ASN A 84 -12.09 10.23 1.08
C ASN A 84 -11.93 9.27 2.28
N GLU A 85 -12.96 9.10 3.10
CA GLU A 85 -12.95 8.14 4.22
C GLU A 85 -12.75 6.70 3.72
N ASN A 86 -13.43 6.30 2.64
CA ASN A 86 -13.26 4.98 2.03
C ASN A 86 -11.84 4.78 1.49
N ARG A 87 -11.26 5.79 0.83
CA ARG A 87 -9.88 5.71 0.33
C ARG A 87 -8.87 5.52 1.47
N VAL A 88 -9.02 6.25 2.56
CA VAL A 88 -8.16 6.10 3.74
C VAL A 88 -8.33 4.71 4.37
N LYS A 89 -9.58 4.21 4.45
CA LYS A 89 -9.88 2.88 4.98
C LYS A 89 -9.25 1.78 4.11
N GLU A 90 -9.36 1.89 2.79
CA GLU A 90 -8.76 0.97 1.83
C GLU A 90 -7.23 0.95 1.96
N GLN A 91 -6.59 2.13 2.03
CA GLN A 91 -5.15 2.23 2.25
C GLN A 91 -4.71 1.60 3.58
N LYS A 92 -5.48 1.79 4.66
CA LYS A 92 -5.22 1.14 5.96
C LYS A 92 -5.35 -0.38 5.88
N ILE A 93 -6.33 -0.90 5.15
CA ILE A 93 -6.50 -2.35 4.94
C ILE A 93 -5.31 -2.91 4.17
N ILE A 94 -4.91 -2.27 3.06
CA ILE A 94 -3.76 -2.71 2.24
C ILE A 94 -2.47 -2.69 3.05
N ALA A 95 -2.22 -1.64 3.83
CA ALA A 95 -1.06 -1.55 4.70
C ALA A 95 -1.09 -2.63 5.79
N GLY A 96 -2.25 -2.85 6.40
CA GLY A 96 -2.44 -3.90 7.41
C GLY A 96 -2.23 -5.31 6.87
N THR A 97 -2.74 -5.62 5.67
CA THR A 97 -2.55 -6.94 5.04
C THR A 97 -1.11 -7.16 4.60
N ALA A 98 -0.44 -6.13 4.06
CA ALA A 98 0.98 -6.20 3.72
C ALA A 98 1.85 -6.42 4.97
N SER A 99 1.58 -5.68 6.05
CA SER A 99 2.27 -5.85 7.34
C SER A 99 2.00 -7.23 7.94
N ALA A 100 0.76 -7.71 7.93
CA ALA A 100 0.42 -9.05 8.42
C ALA A 100 1.08 -10.16 7.59
N LYS A 101 1.16 -9.97 6.27
CA LYS A 101 1.87 -10.89 5.39
C LYS A 101 3.37 -10.91 5.70
N PHE A 102 3.98 -9.74 5.91
CA PHE A 102 5.38 -9.62 6.31
C PHE A 102 5.65 -10.32 7.65
N GLU A 103 4.84 -10.06 8.68
CA GLU A 103 4.97 -10.73 9.99
C GLU A 103 4.77 -12.25 9.90
N SER A 104 3.86 -12.73 9.04
CA SER A 104 3.70 -14.17 8.81
C SER A 104 4.91 -14.82 8.12
N LEU A 105 5.60 -14.08 7.26
CA LEU A 105 6.87 -14.54 6.65
C LEU A 105 8.02 -14.53 7.66
N LYS A 106 7.91 -13.72 8.71
CA LYS A 106 8.88 -13.58 9.82
C LYS A 106 8.72 -14.67 10.90
N ASN A 107 7.48 -15.08 11.21
CA ASN A 107 7.13 -15.89 12.38
C ASN A 107 7.16 -17.42 12.17
N GLN A 108 8.00 -17.95 11.29
CA GLN A 108 8.13 -19.40 11.08
C GLN A 108 9.43 -19.93 11.69
N ILE A 109 9.36 -20.45 12.92
CA ILE A 109 10.34 -21.43 13.40
C ILE A 109 9.92 -22.76 12.79
N ASP A 110 10.81 -23.45 12.07
CA ASP A 110 10.51 -24.77 11.51
C ASP A 110 10.40 -25.81 12.64
N PRO A 111 9.19 -26.28 13.01
CA PRO A 111 9.05 -27.28 14.07
C PRO A 111 9.70 -28.60 13.66
N HIS A 112 9.75 -28.90 12.36
CA HIS A 112 10.33 -30.12 11.84
C HIS A 112 11.85 -30.15 12.02
N PHE A 113 12.54 -29.01 11.84
CA PHE A 113 13.96 -28.88 12.18
C PHE A 113 14.21 -29.16 13.67
N LEU A 114 13.35 -28.64 14.56
CA LEU A 114 13.46 -28.90 16.01
C LEU A 114 13.38 -30.39 16.32
N PHE A 115 12.30 -31.05 15.89
CA PHE A 115 12.08 -32.47 16.19
C PHE A 115 13.19 -33.35 15.62
N ASN A 116 13.64 -33.09 14.39
CA ASN A 116 14.76 -33.83 13.80
C ASN A 116 16.07 -33.63 14.55
N SER A 117 16.33 -32.41 15.03
CA SER A 117 17.54 -32.12 15.80
C SER A 117 17.52 -32.85 17.15
N LEU A 118 16.35 -32.97 17.79
CA LEU A 118 16.19 -33.73 19.02
C LEU A 118 16.41 -35.24 18.81
N ASN A 119 15.97 -35.79 17.67
CA ASN A 119 16.21 -37.21 17.34
C ASN A 119 17.71 -37.50 17.15
N VAL A 120 18.42 -36.64 16.41
CA VAL A 120 19.88 -36.75 16.24
C VAL A 120 20.60 -36.60 17.58
N LEU A 121 20.15 -35.68 18.43
CA LEU A 121 20.71 -35.54 19.77
C LEU A 121 20.52 -36.84 20.58
N SER A 122 19.33 -37.46 20.51
CA SER A 122 19.05 -38.71 21.21
C SER A 122 19.99 -39.83 20.78
N SER A 123 20.31 -39.96 19.48
CA SER A 123 21.25 -40.98 19.01
C SER A 123 22.69 -40.68 19.44
N LEU A 124 23.09 -39.40 19.38
CA LEU A 124 24.43 -38.97 19.80
C LEU A 124 24.68 -39.17 21.29
N ILE A 125 23.66 -39.07 22.15
CA ILE A 125 23.82 -39.30 23.60
C ILE A 125 24.33 -40.72 23.89
N GLU A 126 23.87 -41.71 23.13
CA GLU A 126 24.30 -43.11 23.29
C GLU A 126 25.62 -43.40 22.56
N GLU A 127 25.81 -42.86 21.36
CA GLU A 127 26.95 -43.19 20.50
C GLU A 127 28.22 -42.37 20.81
N ASN A 128 28.06 -41.06 21.05
CA ASN A 128 29.18 -40.14 21.29
C ASN A 128 28.74 -38.95 22.19
N PRO A 129 28.81 -39.10 23.52
CA PRO A 129 28.34 -38.09 24.48
C PRO A 129 29.00 -36.71 24.32
N ASP A 130 30.29 -36.67 23.95
CA ASP A 130 31.01 -35.41 23.72
C ASP A 130 30.44 -34.65 22.52
N ASN A 131 30.14 -35.36 21.43
CA ASN A 131 29.45 -34.78 20.27
C ASN A 131 28.01 -34.38 20.62
N ALA A 132 27.30 -35.14 21.46
CA ALA A 132 25.96 -34.76 21.94
C ALA A 132 25.97 -33.42 22.70
N GLN A 133 26.99 -33.18 23.53
CA GLN A 133 27.15 -31.92 24.26
C GLN A 133 27.44 -30.75 23.30
N ARG A 134 28.34 -30.97 22.31
CA ARG A 134 28.64 -29.98 21.26
C ARG A 134 27.41 -29.69 20.39
N PHE A 135 26.65 -30.71 20.06
CA PHE A 135 25.40 -30.62 19.30
C PHE A 135 24.37 -29.78 20.06
N THR A 136 24.13 -30.09 21.34
CA THR A 136 23.20 -29.33 22.21
C THR A 136 23.60 -27.86 22.31
N THR A 137 24.89 -27.58 22.49
CA THR A 137 25.41 -26.21 22.57
C THR A 137 25.19 -25.46 21.25
N SER A 138 25.47 -26.11 20.11
CA SER A 138 25.26 -25.54 18.79
C SER A 138 23.78 -25.29 18.51
N LEU A 139 22.92 -26.23 18.88
CA LEU A 139 21.47 -26.11 18.77
C LEU A 139 20.95 -24.91 19.58
N SER A 140 21.40 -24.76 20.83
CA SER A 140 21.03 -23.61 21.67
C SER A 140 21.46 -22.27 21.04
N LYS A 141 22.68 -22.20 20.48
CA LYS A 141 23.18 -20.99 19.79
C LYS A 141 22.33 -20.66 18.56
N VAL A 142 21.98 -21.68 17.76
CA VAL A 142 21.11 -21.51 16.58
C VAL A 142 19.76 -20.96 16.98
N TYR A 143 19.09 -21.57 17.96
CA TYR A 143 17.76 -21.11 18.41
C TYR A 143 17.80 -19.72 19.04
N ARG A 144 18.84 -19.42 19.81
CA ARG A 144 19.03 -18.08 20.39
C ARG A 144 19.13 -17.02 19.29
N TYR A 145 19.95 -17.26 18.27
CA TYR A 145 20.07 -16.35 17.13
C TYR A 145 18.73 -16.17 16.40
N VAL A 146 18.01 -17.26 16.11
CA VAL A 146 16.67 -17.20 15.49
C VAL A 146 15.72 -16.33 16.31
N LEU A 147 15.70 -16.49 17.64
CA LEU A 147 14.82 -15.73 18.53
C LEU A 147 15.23 -14.26 18.68
N GLU A 148 16.52 -13.95 18.71
CA GLU A 148 17.05 -12.59 18.87
C GLU A 148 16.93 -11.75 17.58
N GLN A 149 17.06 -12.39 16.43
CA GLN A 149 17.18 -11.71 15.14
C GLN A 149 15.86 -11.69 14.36
N LYS A 150 14.85 -12.47 14.76
CA LYS A 150 13.53 -12.53 14.09
C LYS A 150 12.89 -11.16 13.92
N ASP A 151 13.03 -10.26 14.88
CA ASP A 151 12.35 -8.96 14.88
C ASP A 151 13.15 -7.84 14.19
N LYS A 152 14.37 -8.12 13.73
CA LYS A 152 15.19 -7.14 13.02
C LYS A 152 14.85 -7.14 11.53
N GLU A 153 14.85 -5.95 10.93
CA GLU A 153 14.67 -5.82 9.47
C GLU A 153 15.91 -6.28 8.70
N LEU A 154 17.10 -5.91 9.22
CA LEU A 154 18.39 -6.19 8.63
C LEU A 154 19.43 -6.47 9.72
N VAL A 155 20.32 -7.44 9.46
CA VAL A 155 21.44 -7.81 10.34
C VAL A 155 22.76 -7.65 9.60
N PRO A 156 23.88 -7.38 10.30
CA PRO A 156 25.21 -7.38 9.68
C PRO A 156 25.48 -8.71 8.98
N VAL A 157 26.10 -8.66 7.81
CA VAL A 157 26.50 -9.86 7.06
C VAL A 157 27.41 -10.76 7.89
N GLU A 158 28.30 -10.16 8.69
CA GLU A 158 29.19 -10.89 9.59
C GLU A 158 28.43 -11.73 10.63
N GLU A 159 27.37 -11.17 11.23
CA GLU A 159 26.51 -11.90 12.18
C GLU A 159 25.81 -13.08 11.49
N GLU A 160 25.25 -12.87 10.29
CA GLU A 160 24.56 -13.91 9.53
C GLU A 160 25.53 -15.02 9.09
N LEU A 161 26.78 -14.70 8.73
CA LEU A 161 27.81 -15.68 8.38
C LEU A 161 28.31 -16.47 9.59
N ALA A 162 28.50 -15.82 10.74
CA ALA A 162 28.86 -16.50 11.98
C ALA A 162 27.76 -17.50 12.40
N PHE A 163 26.50 -17.09 12.23
CA PHE A 163 25.36 -17.98 12.40
C PHE A 163 25.36 -19.13 11.39
N ALA A 164 25.55 -18.85 10.09
CA ALA A 164 25.63 -19.89 9.06
C ALA A 164 26.74 -20.91 9.33
N LYS A 165 27.91 -20.48 9.80
CA LYS A 165 29.00 -21.39 10.21
C LYS A 165 28.56 -22.32 11.35
N THR A 166 27.90 -21.78 12.37
CA THR A 166 27.36 -22.55 13.49
C THR A 166 26.30 -23.55 13.02
N TYR A 167 25.42 -23.10 12.12
CA TYR A 167 24.36 -23.92 11.53
C TYR A 167 24.91 -25.05 10.65
N MET A 168 25.91 -24.77 9.81
CA MET A 168 26.58 -25.76 8.98
C MET A 168 27.33 -26.80 9.79
N ASN A 169 27.98 -26.40 10.89
CA ASN A 169 28.60 -27.37 11.81
C ASN A 169 27.57 -28.31 12.44
N LEU A 170 26.38 -27.80 12.77
CA LEU A 170 25.28 -28.61 13.28
C LEU A 170 24.78 -29.61 12.23
N LEU A 171 24.62 -29.18 10.98
CA LEU A 171 24.27 -30.06 9.88
C LEU A 171 25.36 -31.09 9.59
N LYS A 172 26.65 -30.72 9.67
CA LYS A 172 27.78 -31.64 9.49
C LYS A 172 27.84 -32.71 10.58
N MET A 173 27.50 -32.38 11.83
CA MET A 173 27.34 -33.41 12.88
C MET A 173 26.18 -34.37 12.61
N ARG A 174 25.15 -33.95 11.85
CA ARG A 174 24.00 -34.79 11.49
C ARG A 174 24.25 -35.67 10.26
N PHE A 175 24.97 -35.16 9.27
CA PHE A 175 25.20 -35.82 7.98
C PHE A 175 26.62 -36.38 7.82
N GLU A 176 27.48 -36.15 8.80
CA GLU A 176 28.86 -36.65 8.87
C GLU A 176 29.63 -36.34 7.58
N ASP A 177 30.26 -37.34 6.97
CA ASP A 177 31.05 -37.21 5.74
C ASP A 177 30.20 -36.96 4.48
N SER A 178 28.87 -36.94 4.61
CA SER A 178 27.95 -36.71 3.49
C SER A 178 27.73 -35.23 3.17
N LEU A 179 28.20 -34.31 4.02
CA LEU A 179 28.01 -32.87 3.86
C LEU A 179 29.30 -32.12 4.17
N ASP A 180 29.75 -31.30 3.24
CA ASP A 180 30.87 -30.39 3.45
C ASP A 180 30.56 -28.97 3.03
N TYR A 181 31.34 -28.01 3.52
CA TYR A 181 31.13 -26.61 3.19
C TYR A 181 32.41 -25.78 3.17
N GLU A 182 32.41 -24.79 2.28
CA GLU A 182 33.46 -23.81 2.13
C GLU A 182 32.88 -22.41 2.40
N LEU A 183 33.48 -21.69 3.33
CA LEU A 183 33.10 -20.31 3.66
C LEU A 183 34.26 -19.37 3.31
N THR A 184 34.19 -18.74 2.15
CA THR A 184 35.24 -17.83 1.66
C THR A 184 34.73 -16.41 1.74
N THR A 185 34.96 -15.75 2.88
CA THR A 185 34.52 -14.38 3.09
C THR A 185 35.63 -13.55 3.75
N THR A 186 36.43 -12.89 2.93
CA THR A 186 37.44 -11.90 3.36
C THR A 186 36.96 -10.49 3.02
N ASN A 187 37.30 -9.53 3.88
CA ASN A 187 37.05 -8.09 3.66
C ASN A 187 35.57 -7.70 3.44
N ILE A 188 34.66 -8.25 4.25
CA ILE A 188 33.27 -7.80 4.24
C ILE A 188 33.21 -6.39 4.83
N ASN A 189 32.55 -5.47 4.14
CA ASN A 189 32.29 -4.13 4.66
C ASN A 189 31.51 -4.23 6.00
N PRO A 190 31.95 -3.60 7.10
CA PRO A 190 31.23 -3.58 8.38
C PRO A 190 29.78 -3.06 8.31
N GLU A 191 29.47 -2.21 7.33
CA GLU A 191 28.12 -1.69 7.10
C GLU A 191 27.23 -2.61 6.25
N ALA A 192 27.80 -3.70 5.72
CA ALA A 192 27.08 -4.69 4.93
C ALA A 192 26.01 -5.38 5.78
N LYS A 193 24.78 -5.37 5.29
CA LYS A 193 23.63 -6.01 5.92
C LYS A 193 22.88 -6.92 4.98
N VAL A 194 22.17 -7.88 5.56
CA VAL A 194 21.27 -8.82 4.86
C VAL A 194 19.99 -8.99 5.66
N VAL A 195 18.96 -9.50 5.01
CA VAL A 195 17.72 -9.90 5.68
C VAL A 195 18.03 -11.08 6.61
N PRO A 196 17.65 -11.04 7.90
CA PRO A 196 18.02 -12.08 8.86
C PRO A 196 17.43 -13.44 8.50
N LEU A 197 18.18 -14.49 8.83
CA LEU A 197 17.83 -15.91 8.57
C LEU A 197 17.72 -16.26 7.09
N SER A 198 18.28 -15.42 6.20
CA SER A 198 18.33 -15.72 4.77
C SER A 198 19.27 -16.89 4.49
N LEU A 199 20.45 -16.92 5.14
CA LEU A 199 21.41 -18.01 4.92
C LEU A 199 20.85 -19.33 5.43
N GLN A 200 20.21 -19.38 6.60
CA GLN A 200 19.56 -20.61 7.09
C GLN A 200 18.59 -21.18 6.06
N LEU A 201 17.68 -20.36 5.53
CA LEU A 201 16.71 -20.83 4.53
C LEU A 201 17.41 -21.36 3.26
N LEU A 202 18.49 -20.74 2.82
CA LEU A 202 19.24 -21.22 1.65
C LEU A 202 19.97 -22.54 1.93
N LEU A 203 20.58 -22.68 3.10
CA LEU A 203 21.28 -23.89 3.53
C LEU A 203 20.32 -25.06 3.74
N GLU A 204 19.15 -24.81 4.34
CA GLU A 204 18.06 -25.79 4.46
C GLU A 204 17.58 -26.25 3.08
N ASN A 205 17.37 -25.33 2.14
CA ASN A 205 16.98 -25.67 0.77
C ASN A 205 18.04 -26.53 0.09
N ALA A 206 19.33 -26.21 0.25
CA ALA A 206 20.42 -26.97 -0.34
C ALA A 206 20.43 -28.43 0.18
N VAL A 207 20.32 -28.65 1.48
CA VAL A 207 20.31 -30.01 2.06
C VAL A 207 19.01 -30.76 1.73
N LYS A 208 17.86 -30.08 1.76
CA LYS A 208 16.55 -30.72 1.57
C LYS A 208 16.32 -31.25 0.15
N HIS A 209 16.77 -30.51 -0.86
CA HIS A 209 16.45 -30.78 -2.26
C HIS A 209 17.53 -31.60 -2.99
N ASN A 210 18.64 -31.90 -2.32
CA ASN A 210 19.73 -32.68 -2.86
C ASN A 210 19.84 -34.05 -2.16
N VAL A 211 20.39 -35.02 -2.87
CA VAL A 211 20.92 -36.24 -2.27
C VAL A 211 22.04 -35.82 -1.32
N VAL A 212 22.14 -36.46 -0.16
CA VAL A 212 23.21 -36.22 0.83
C VAL A 212 23.62 -37.60 1.32
N SER A 213 24.72 -38.15 0.78
CA SER A 213 25.24 -39.47 1.16
C SER A 213 26.77 -39.52 1.09
N ALA A 214 27.38 -40.46 1.79
CA ALA A 214 28.83 -40.65 1.79
C ALA A 214 29.39 -40.96 0.39
N GLN A 215 28.62 -41.65 -0.46
CA GLN A 215 29.02 -41.94 -1.85
C GLN A 215 28.90 -40.72 -2.78
N LYS A 216 28.10 -39.73 -2.38
CA LYS A 216 27.90 -38.49 -3.14
C LYS A 216 27.74 -37.31 -2.18
N PRO A 217 28.83 -36.86 -1.52
CA PRO A 217 28.76 -35.78 -0.56
C PRO A 217 28.26 -34.49 -1.19
N LEU A 218 27.45 -33.72 -0.47
CA LEU A 218 27.01 -32.40 -0.91
C LEU A 218 28.04 -31.35 -0.46
N CYS A 219 28.64 -30.59 -1.39
CA CYS A 219 29.45 -29.43 -1.05
C CYS A 219 28.61 -28.14 -1.16
N ILE A 220 28.67 -27.29 -0.13
CA ILE A 220 28.05 -25.96 -0.12
C ILE A 220 29.13 -24.88 -0.03
N ARG A 221 29.17 -23.97 -1.00
CA ARG A 221 30.07 -22.82 -1.02
C ARG A 221 29.32 -21.55 -0.69
N ILE A 222 29.86 -20.76 0.24
CA ILE A 222 29.32 -19.47 0.66
C ILE A 222 30.40 -18.42 0.44
N TYR A 223 30.11 -17.43 -0.41
CA TYR A 223 31.07 -16.38 -0.76
C TYR A 223 30.37 -15.07 -1.14
N VAL A 224 31.13 -13.98 -1.20
CA VAL A 224 30.65 -12.67 -1.65
C VAL A 224 31.10 -12.43 -3.09
N ASP A 225 30.17 -12.02 -3.94
CA ASP A 225 30.42 -11.72 -5.36
C ASP A 225 29.61 -10.49 -5.78
N ASN A 226 30.27 -9.44 -6.29
CA ASN A 226 29.64 -8.24 -6.85
C ASN A 226 28.54 -7.60 -5.96
N GLY A 227 28.77 -7.54 -4.65
CA GLY A 227 27.79 -6.98 -3.69
C GLY A 227 26.59 -7.88 -3.45
N TYR A 228 26.69 -9.16 -3.77
CA TYR A 228 25.76 -10.21 -3.41
C TYR A 228 26.44 -11.22 -2.48
N LEU A 229 25.67 -11.77 -1.56
CA LEU A 229 26.05 -12.95 -0.81
C LEU A 229 25.51 -14.16 -1.56
N VAL A 230 26.40 -15.11 -1.86
CA VAL A 230 26.14 -16.22 -2.75
C VAL A 230 26.20 -17.53 -1.97
N VAL A 231 25.17 -18.35 -2.13
CA VAL A 231 25.15 -19.75 -1.69
C VAL A 231 25.06 -20.62 -2.93
N GLN A 232 26.08 -21.43 -3.13
CA GLN A 232 26.18 -22.39 -4.22
C GLN A 232 26.28 -23.79 -3.65
N ASN A 233 25.57 -24.76 -4.22
CA ASN A 233 25.70 -26.17 -3.88
C ASN A 233 25.81 -27.03 -5.15
N ASP A 234 26.37 -28.22 -5.00
CA ASP A 234 26.36 -29.20 -6.08
C ASP A 234 24.92 -29.57 -6.45
N TYR A 235 24.63 -29.67 -7.74
CA TYR A 235 23.31 -30.02 -8.23
C TYR A 235 23.16 -31.55 -8.26
N GLN A 236 22.51 -32.08 -7.23
CA GLN A 236 22.26 -33.51 -7.07
C GLN A 236 20.84 -33.75 -6.60
N LYS A 237 19.89 -33.30 -7.42
CA LYS A 237 18.46 -33.29 -7.12
C LYS A 237 17.96 -34.65 -6.61
N LYS A 238 17.27 -34.63 -5.47
CA LYS A 238 16.58 -35.79 -4.93
C LYS A 238 15.34 -36.10 -5.79
N GLU A 239 15.17 -37.34 -6.22
CA GLU A 239 13.92 -37.78 -6.86
C GLU A 239 12.85 -37.90 -5.76
N VAL A 240 11.84 -37.02 -5.79
CA VAL A 240 10.71 -37.05 -4.85
C VAL A 240 9.41 -37.09 -5.65
N LEU A 241 8.52 -38.01 -5.29
CA LEU A 241 7.30 -38.37 -6.05
C LEU A 241 6.22 -37.28 -6.09
N GLN A 242 6.30 -36.24 -5.28
CA GLN A 242 5.47 -35.03 -5.35
C GLN A 242 6.09 -34.00 -4.41
N ASP A 243 6.41 -32.80 -4.88
CA ASP A 243 6.73 -31.72 -3.95
C ASP A 243 6.28 -30.34 -4.47
N ARG A 244 5.65 -29.58 -3.57
CA ARG A 244 5.21 -28.22 -3.82
C ARG A 244 6.45 -27.34 -4.00
N ARG A 245 6.69 -26.88 -5.22
CA ARG A 245 7.84 -26.02 -5.56
C ARG A 245 7.94 -24.82 -4.61
N GLY A 246 9.08 -24.69 -3.93
CA GLY A 246 9.71 -23.39 -3.69
C GLY A 246 9.20 -22.51 -2.55
N VAL A 247 8.45 -23.00 -1.57
CA VAL A 247 7.94 -22.15 -0.46
C VAL A 247 9.07 -21.40 0.25
N GLY A 248 10.21 -22.06 0.51
CA GLY A 248 11.37 -21.44 1.19
C GLY A 248 12.05 -20.35 0.35
N LEU A 249 12.33 -20.63 -0.93
CA LEU A 249 12.96 -19.66 -1.83
C LEU A 249 12.03 -18.48 -2.16
N GLN A 250 10.73 -18.75 -2.33
CA GLN A 250 9.72 -17.72 -2.51
C GLN A 250 9.60 -16.83 -1.28
N ASN A 251 9.78 -17.38 -0.07
CA ASN A 251 9.82 -16.59 1.16
C ASN A 251 11.00 -15.59 1.13
N ILE A 252 12.21 -16.04 0.78
CA ILE A 252 13.39 -15.17 0.65
C ILE A 252 13.14 -14.06 -0.39
N ILE A 253 12.70 -14.42 -1.60
CA ILE A 253 12.40 -13.45 -2.67
C ILE A 253 11.40 -12.42 -2.19
N SER A 254 10.33 -12.86 -1.52
CA SER A 254 9.27 -11.97 -1.04
C SER A 254 9.77 -11.02 0.05
N ARG A 255 10.62 -11.49 0.97
CA ARG A 255 11.21 -10.66 2.04
C ARG A 255 12.15 -9.59 1.47
N TYR A 256 13.01 -9.95 0.51
CA TYR A 256 13.89 -8.97 -0.15
C TYR A 256 13.11 -7.94 -0.97
N ALA A 257 12.07 -8.36 -1.70
CA ALA A 257 11.26 -7.47 -2.55
C ALA A 257 10.50 -6.38 -1.76
N ILE A 258 10.34 -6.56 -0.45
CA ILE A 258 9.72 -5.55 0.44
C ILE A 258 10.71 -4.42 0.75
N ILE A 259 12.01 -4.72 0.81
CA ILE A 259 13.03 -3.80 1.36
C ILE A 259 13.94 -3.22 0.28
N THR A 260 14.14 -3.91 -0.85
CA THR A 260 15.03 -3.46 -1.94
C THR A 260 14.45 -3.78 -3.32
N ASN A 261 14.87 -2.99 -4.32
CA ASN A 261 14.61 -3.28 -5.73
C ASN A 261 15.62 -4.27 -6.34
N ARG A 262 16.76 -4.51 -5.66
CA ARG A 262 17.75 -5.51 -6.09
C ARG A 262 17.17 -6.90 -5.93
N LYS A 263 17.16 -7.67 -7.02
CA LYS A 263 16.52 -8.99 -7.05
C LYS A 263 17.43 -10.08 -6.50
N VAL A 264 16.83 -11.00 -5.75
CA VAL A 264 17.42 -12.31 -5.49
C VAL A 264 17.51 -13.05 -6.82
N THR A 265 18.70 -13.53 -7.16
CA THR A 265 18.96 -14.21 -8.44
C THR A 265 19.19 -15.68 -8.19
N ILE A 266 18.61 -16.52 -9.04
CA ILE A 266 18.74 -17.97 -8.96
C ILE A 266 19.30 -18.43 -10.30
N ALA A 267 20.40 -19.16 -10.26
CA ALA A 267 21.04 -19.77 -11.41
C ALA A 267 21.19 -21.26 -11.16
N GLN A 268 20.97 -22.06 -12.19
CA GLN A 268 21.17 -23.50 -12.16
C GLN A 268 21.88 -23.91 -13.43
N ASP A 269 22.91 -24.72 -13.30
CA ASP A 269 23.57 -25.43 -14.40
C ASP A 269 23.54 -26.96 -14.13
N GLU A 270 24.19 -27.75 -14.97
CA GLU A 270 24.20 -29.22 -14.85
C GLU A 270 24.90 -29.73 -13.57
N LYS A 271 25.79 -28.93 -12.98
CA LYS A 271 26.66 -29.30 -11.86
C LYS A 271 26.35 -28.52 -10.60
N THR A 272 25.78 -27.34 -10.68
CA THR A 272 25.60 -26.43 -9.54
C THR A 272 24.23 -25.75 -9.54
N PHE A 273 23.76 -25.47 -8.32
CA PHE A 273 22.62 -24.61 -8.05
C PHE A 273 23.10 -23.44 -7.20
N THR A 274 22.79 -22.22 -7.62
CA THR A 274 23.35 -21.00 -7.04
C THR A 274 22.25 -19.99 -6.77
N VAL A 275 22.18 -19.49 -5.54
CA VAL A 275 21.29 -18.40 -5.14
C VAL A 275 22.13 -17.21 -4.67
N LYS A 276 21.86 -16.03 -5.26
CA LYS A 276 22.52 -14.76 -4.92
C LYS A 276 21.52 -13.83 -4.24
N ILE A 277 21.77 -13.47 -2.99
CA ILE A 277 20.97 -12.48 -2.25
C ILE A 277 21.72 -11.13 -2.18
N PRO A 278 21.05 -9.99 -2.39
CA PRO A 278 21.71 -8.69 -2.34
C PRO A 278 22.29 -8.40 -0.95
N ILE A 279 23.54 -7.94 -0.91
CA ILE A 279 24.08 -7.27 0.29
C ILE A 279 23.61 -5.82 0.26
N LEU A 280 22.97 -5.40 1.33
CA LEU A 280 22.40 -4.07 1.51
C LEU A 280 23.30 -3.23 2.42
N THR A 281 23.12 -1.92 2.40
CA THR A 281 23.59 -1.02 3.46
C THR A 281 22.40 -0.22 3.95
N LYS A 282 22.44 0.28 5.20
CA LYS A 282 21.35 1.09 5.75
C LYS A 282 21.07 2.34 4.88
N GLN A 283 22.11 2.92 4.28
CA GLN A 283 21.97 4.05 3.36
C GLN A 283 21.31 3.65 2.04
N ILE A 284 21.69 2.53 1.43
CA ILE A 284 21.10 2.07 0.15
C ILE A 284 19.61 1.71 0.35
N SER A 285 19.24 1.03 1.43
CA SER A 285 17.84 0.70 1.71
C SER A 285 16.99 1.95 1.94
N VAL A 286 17.51 2.95 2.66
CA VAL A 286 16.82 4.23 2.88
C VAL A 286 16.70 5.01 1.58
N MET A 287 17.74 5.05 0.74
CA MET A 287 17.73 5.76 -0.54
C MET A 287 16.74 5.13 -1.54
N GLU A 288 16.70 3.80 -1.65
CA GLU A 288 15.74 3.10 -2.51
C GLU A 288 14.29 3.30 -2.01
N ALA A 289 14.07 3.25 -0.70
CA ALA A 289 12.77 3.55 -0.10
C ALA A 289 12.34 5.01 -0.34
N ALA A 290 13.26 5.98 -0.20
CA ALA A 290 13.01 7.39 -0.46
C ALA A 290 12.73 7.65 -1.95
N THR A 291 13.46 6.99 -2.85
CA THR A 291 13.24 7.09 -4.31
C THR A 291 11.85 6.56 -4.68
N LYS A 292 11.47 5.39 -4.16
CA LYS A 292 10.15 4.78 -4.37
C LYS A 292 9.01 5.63 -3.78
N TYR A 293 9.23 6.24 -2.62
CA TYR A 293 8.29 7.19 -2.04
C TYR A 293 8.12 8.42 -2.93
N ASN A 294 9.22 9.00 -3.41
CA ASN A 294 9.20 10.19 -4.26
C ASN A 294 8.55 9.92 -5.63
N GLU A 295 8.84 8.79 -6.28
CA GLU A 295 8.20 8.37 -7.53
C GLU A 295 6.69 8.19 -7.37
N ASN A 296 6.26 7.48 -6.32
CA ASN A 296 4.84 7.32 -6.02
C ASN A 296 4.19 8.69 -5.78
N ASN A 297 4.83 9.57 -5.01
CA ASN A 297 4.32 10.91 -4.74
C ASN A 297 4.25 11.76 -6.01
N ALA A 298 5.26 11.70 -6.90
CA ALA A 298 5.24 12.36 -8.20
C ALA A 298 4.09 11.85 -9.09
N TYR A 299 3.86 10.53 -9.13
CA TYR A 299 2.72 9.93 -9.84
C TYR A 299 1.38 10.39 -9.25
N TYR A 300 1.22 10.38 -7.92
CA TYR A 300 0.02 10.89 -7.25
C TYR A 300 -0.21 12.38 -7.56
N ARG A 301 0.85 13.19 -7.58
CA ARG A 301 0.79 14.61 -7.95
C ARG A 301 0.36 14.79 -9.40
N ALA A 302 0.93 14.04 -10.33
CA ALA A 302 0.53 14.07 -11.75
C ALA A 302 -0.94 13.67 -11.92
N LYS A 303 -1.38 12.59 -11.27
CA LYS A 303 -2.77 12.13 -11.31
C LYS A 303 -3.74 13.16 -10.71
N LYS A 304 -3.38 13.78 -9.59
CA LYS A 304 -4.16 14.87 -8.97
C LYS A 304 -4.29 16.06 -9.92
N ARG A 305 -3.19 16.47 -10.56
CA ARG A 305 -3.18 17.58 -11.53
C ARG A 305 -4.05 17.27 -12.75
N VAL A 306 -4.02 16.03 -13.26
CA VAL A 306 -4.92 15.58 -14.34
C VAL A 306 -6.39 15.62 -13.89
N GLN A 307 -6.70 15.22 -12.66
CA GLN A 307 -8.07 15.26 -12.12
C GLN A 307 -8.57 16.70 -11.95
N GLU A 308 -7.73 17.60 -11.44
CA GLU A 308 -8.04 19.03 -11.30
C GLU A 308 -8.26 19.70 -12.66
N LEU A 309 -7.42 19.38 -13.67
CA LEU A 309 -7.61 19.82 -15.05
C LEU A 309 -8.95 19.33 -15.63
N LYS A 310 -9.27 18.03 -15.47
CA LYS A 310 -10.56 17.48 -15.93
C LYS A 310 -11.75 18.18 -15.27
N SER A 311 -11.67 18.45 -13.96
CA SER A 311 -12.69 19.19 -13.22
C SER A 311 -12.84 20.62 -13.73
N PHE A 312 -11.72 21.31 -13.98
CA PHE A 312 -11.72 22.65 -14.53
C PHE A 312 -12.37 22.71 -15.92
N TYR A 313 -11.92 21.87 -16.86
CA TYR A 313 -12.49 21.85 -18.21
C TYR A 313 -13.96 21.43 -18.22
N GLY A 314 -14.37 20.50 -17.36
CA GLY A 314 -15.78 20.14 -17.20
C GLY A 314 -16.65 21.34 -16.78
N ASN A 315 -16.19 22.13 -15.81
CA ASN A 315 -16.88 23.35 -15.39
C ASN A 315 -16.83 24.45 -16.46
N LEU A 316 -15.70 24.62 -17.16
CA LEU A 316 -15.55 25.62 -18.23
C LEU A 316 -16.53 25.33 -19.39
N ILE A 317 -16.60 24.08 -19.84
CA ILE A 317 -17.54 23.64 -20.87
C ILE A 317 -18.98 23.88 -20.40
N SER A 318 -19.30 23.52 -19.16
CA SER A 318 -20.64 23.76 -18.60
C SER A 318 -20.99 25.25 -18.57
N TYR A 319 -20.05 26.11 -18.19
CA TYR A 319 -20.21 27.56 -18.21
C TYR A 319 -20.51 28.07 -19.63
N CYS A 320 -19.72 27.62 -20.62
CA CYS A 320 -19.89 28.01 -22.02
C CYS A 320 -21.20 27.52 -22.65
N ILE A 321 -21.82 26.45 -22.14
CA ILE A 321 -23.10 25.95 -22.66
C ILE A 321 -24.28 26.61 -21.94
N VAL A 322 -24.24 26.68 -20.61
CA VAL A 322 -25.37 27.10 -19.79
C VAL A 322 -25.56 28.61 -19.81
N ILE A 323 -24.50 29.42 -19.79
CA ILE A 323 -24.63 30.88 -19.78
C ILE A 323 -25.33 31.40 -21.04
N PRO A 324 -25.01 30.96 -22.28
CA PRO A 324 -25.78 31.35 -23.46
C PRO A 324 -27.27 31.00 -23.39
N ILE A 325 -27.61 29.85 -22.81
CA ILE A 325 -29.01 29.44 -22.61
C ILE A 325 -29.71 30.38 -21.62
N LEU A 326 -29.06 30.73 -20.51
CA LEU A 326 -29.59 31.68 -19.53
C LEU A 326 -29.77 33.08 -20.12
N ILE A 327 -28.82 33.53 -20.95
CA ILE A 327 -28.92 34.79 -21.70
C ILE A 327 -30.16 34.74 -22.61
N PHE A 328 -30.33 33.67 -23.38
CA PHE A 328 -31.49 33.51 -24.27
C PHE A 328 -32.82 33.55 -23.50
N ILE A 329 -32.92 32.80 -22.39
CA ILE A 329 -34.13 32.78 -21.56
C ILE A 329 -34.41 34.16 -20.98
N ASN A 330 -33.40 34.81 -20.40
CA ASN A 330 -33.57 36.11 -19.79
C ASN A 330 -34.05 37.16 -20.83
N LEU A 331 -33.40 37.22 -22.00
CA LEU A 331 -33.78 38.16 -23.05
C LEU A 331 -35.16 37.84 -23.67
N ARG A 332 -35.59 36.57 -23.67
CA ARG A 332 -36.89 36.17 -24.24
C ARG A 332 -38.07 36.41 -23.30
N TYR A 333 -37.89 36.19 -22.00
CA TYR A 333 -39.00 36.18 -21.03
C TYR A 333 -38.95 37.32 -20.01
N SER A 334 -37.81 38.00 -19.83
CA SER A 334 -37.66 39.13 -18.91
C SER A 334 -36.71 40.20 -19.49
N PRO A 335 -37.00 40.77 -20.68
CA PRO A 335 -36.08 41.67 -21.38
C PRO A 335 -35.78 42.97 -20.63
N HIS A 336 -36.69 43.41 -19.74
CA HIS A 336 -36.53 44.64 -18.97
C HIS A 336 -35.50 44.55 -17.84
N PHE A 337 -35.09 43.34 -17.43
CA PHE A 337 -34.10 43.15 -16.35
C PHE A 337 -33.15 41.98 -16.65
N GLN A 338 -31.87 42.29 -16.81
CA GLN A 338 -30.84 41.34 -17.26
C GLN A 338 -30.21 40.53 -16.12
N TRP A 339 -31.00 39.67 -15.48
CA TRP A 339 -30.51 38.89 -14.33
C TRP A 339 -29.40 37.89 -14.66
N PHE A 340 -29.19 37.53 -15.94
CA PHE A 340 -28.11 36.61 -16.34
C PHE A 340 -26.73 37.12 -15.95
N TRP A 341 -26.53 38.44 -15.81
CA TRP A 341 -25.25 39.03 -15.39
C TRP A 341 -24.81 38.54 -14.02
N PHE A 342 -25.74 38.36 -13.08
CA PHE A 342 -25.42 37.85 -11.74
C PHE A 342 -24.96 36.40 -11.78
N SER A 343 -25.61 35.57 -12.61
CA SER A 343 -25.22 34.17 -12.81
C SER A 343 -23.88 34.05 -13.54
N ALA A 344 -23.68 34.84 -14.60
CA ALA A 344 -22.45 34.85 -15.38
C ALA A 344 -21.25 35.35 -14.55
N ALA A 345 -21.41 36.44 -13.79
CA ALA A 345 -20.36 36.98 -12.95
C ALA A 345 -20.05 36.08 -11.76
N GLY A 346 -21.07 35.58 -11.05
CA GLY A 346 -20.87 34.73 -9.88
C GLY A 346 -20.21 33.39 -10.23
N TRP A 347 -20.70 32.71 -11.26
CA TRP A 347 -20.11 31.44 -11.69
C TRP A 347 -18.77 31.64 -12.41
N GLY A 348 -18.64 32.74 -13.16
CA GLY A 348 -17.39 33.13 -13.82
C GLY A 348 -16.28 33.38 -12.80
N PHE A 349 -16.58 34.02 -11.68
CA PHE A 349 -15.64 34.21 -10.57
C PHE A 349 -15.19 32.88 -9.94
N GLY A 350 -16.11 31.92 -9.76
CA GLY A 350 -15.74 30.58 -9.30
C GLY A 350 -14.81 29.86 -10.30
N LEU A 351 -15.06 30.05 -11.60
CA LEU A 351 -14.24 29.48 -12.66
C LEU A 351 -12.84 30.10 -12.70
N THR A 352 -12.71 31.42 -12.54
CA THR A 352 -11.42 32.11 -12.51
C THR A 352 -10.62 31.73 -11.26
N MET A 353 -11.24 31.61 -10.09
CA MET A 353 -10.57 31.12 -8.88
C MET A 353 -10.09 29.67 -9.05
N HIS A 354 -10.86 28.81 -9.71
CA HIS A 354 -10.43 27.46 -10.02
C HIS A 354 -9.28 27.45 -11.03
N ALA A 355 -9.32 28.31 -12.06
CA ALA A 355 -8.22 28.48 -13.01
C ALA A 355 -6.94 28.93 -12.30
N LEU A 356 -7.02 29.90 -11.39
CA LEU A 356 -5.87 30.36 -10.59
C LEU A 356 -5.31 29.25 -9.70
N LYS A 357 -6.15 28.36 -9.17
CA LYS A 357 -5.70 27.21 -8.39
C LYS A 357 -4.98 26.17 -9.26
N VAL A 358 -5.49 25.90 -10.47
CA VAL A 358 -4.98 24.84 -11.36
C VAL A 358 -3.76 25.31 -12.17
N PHE A 359 -3.76 26.56 -12.65
CA PHE A 359 -2.75 27.12 -13.55
C PHE A 359 -1.90 28.23 -12.90
N GLY A 360 -2.29 28.75 -11.73
CA GLY A 360 -1.59 29.85 -11.09
C GLY A 360 -0.36 29.44 -10.25
N TYR A 361 0.37 30.47 -9.85
CA TYR A 361 1.70 30.45 -9.23
C TYR A 361 1.80 29.71 -7.88
N SER A 362 0.66 29.39 -7.25
CA SER A 362 0.61 28.71 -5.95
C SER A 362 1.24 27.31 -5.97
N SER A 363 1.16 26.61 -7.11
CA SER A 363 1.69 25.25 -7.23
C SER A 363 3.23 25.19 -7.14
N ASP A 364 3.92 26.18 -7.72
CA ASP A 364 5.39 26.32 -7.63
C ASP A 364 5.88 26.75 -6.24
N TRP A 365 5.07 27.51 -5.51
CA TRP A 365 5.39 27.89 -4.13
C TRP A 365 5.23 26.69 -3.18
N GLU A 366 4.14 25.92 -3.31
CA GLU A 366 3.94 24.69 -2.53
C GLU A 366 5.07 23.69 -2.77
N GLU A 367 5.50 23.52 -4.03
CA GLU A 367 6.59 22.62 -4.38
C GLU A 367 7.95 23.06 -3.80
N ARG A 368 8.23 24.37 -3.83
CA ARG A 368 9.41 24.94 -3.16
C ARG A 368 9.38 24.71 -1.65
N LYS A 369 8.22 24.87 -1.00
CA LYS A 369 8.10 24.73 0.45
C LYS A 369 8.17 23.26 0.91
N ILE A 370 7.59 22.33 0.15
CA ILE A 370 7.72 20.90 0.41
C ILE A 370 9.18 20.45 0.28
N LYS A 371 9.90 20.89 -0.78
CA LYS A 371 11.34 20.62 -0.93
C LYS A 371 12.16 21.14 0.25
N GLU A 372 11.82 22.32 0.77
CA GLU A 372 12.50 22.90 1.93
C GLU A 372 12.27 22.10 3.22
N ILE A 373 11.04 21.60 3.45
CA ILE A 373 10.70 20.78 4.63
C ILE A 373 11.42 19.43 4.56
N LEU A 374 11.39 18.75 3.42
CA LEU A 374 12.09 17.48 3.21
C LEU A 374 13.60 17.63 3.46
N ARG A 375 14.21 18.71 2.97
CA ARG A 375 15.64 18.99 3.21
C ARG A 375 15.96 19.23 4.69
N LYS A 376 15.02 19.79 5.46
CA LYS A 376 15.18 20.00 6.91
C LYS A 376 15.01 18.71 7.72
N GLU A 377 14.15 17.79 7.28
CA GLU A 377 13.99 16.47 7.90
C GLU A 377 15.19 15.55 7.64
N ASP A 378 15.71 15.54 6.41
CA ASP A 378 16.94 14.81 6.06
C ASP A 378 18.12 15.27 6.92
N ASN A 379 18.30 16.60 7.03
CA ASN A 379 19.34 17.15 7.90
C ASN A 379 19.11 16.78 9.37
N LYS A 380 17.87 16.66 9.87
CA LYS A 380 17.63 16.26 11.27
C LYS A 380 17.92 14.78 11.54
N GLN A 381 17.80 13.91 10.55
CA GLN A 381 18.11 12.48 10.70
C GLN A 381 19.62 12.19 10.60
N THR A 382 20.41 13.05 9.95
CA THR A 382 21.87 12.90 9.92
C THR A 382 22.58 13.29 11.23
N TRP A 383 21.89 13.93 12.19
CA TRP A 383 22.44 14.36 13.48
C TRP A 383 22.01 13.49 14.69
N LYS A 384 21.47 12.29 14.46
CA LYS A 384 21.20 11.27 15.50
C LYS A 384 21.71 9.92 15.04
#